data_AF-A0A251TFE8-F1
#
_entry.id   AF-A0A251TFE8-F1
#
_cell.length_a   1.000
_cell.length_b   1.000
_cell.length_c   1.000
_cell.angle_alpha   90.00
_cell.angle_beta   90.00
_cell.angle_gamma   90.00
#
_symmetry.space_group_name_H-M   'P 1'
#
loop_
_entity.id
_entity.type
_entity.pdbx_description
1 polymer ?
#
loop_
_entity_poly.entity_id
_entity_poly.type
_entity_poly.pdbx_seq_one_letter_code
_entity_poly.pdbx_strand_id
1 'polypeptide(L)'
;MACLRALPRFISDHCPLILICSNKNFSPKPFRVFNSWMDRKDFDKVIRKACNNFIGVGDPDVKLLQKFKKIRGDFKKWKNETLVKEGEKERNLKEELEKLEEWAEARELSEEEEWIKSECVKELK
;
A
#
# COMPACT_ATOMS: atom_id res chain seq x y z
N MET A 1 3.43 -26.02 -10.12
CA MET A 1 4.23 -25.25 -11.09
C MET A 1 5.17 -24.35 -10.31
N ALA A 2 6.46 -24.39 -10.63
CA ALA A 2 7.47 -23.50 -10.06
C ALA A 2 7.96 -22.55 -11.16
N CYS A 3 8.06 -21.25 -10.86
CA CYS A 3 8.55 -20.23 -11.79
C CYS A 3 9.63 -19.42 -11.09
N LEU A 4 10.82 -19.34 -11.70
CA LEU A 4 11.91 -18.49 -11.27
C LEU A 4 11.89 -17.20 -12.12
N ARG A 5 11.95 -16.04 -11.48
CA ARG A 5 11.99 -14.74 -12.16
C ARG A 5 13.07 -13.85 -11.55
N ALA A 6 13.80 -13.12 -12.38
CA ALA A 6 14.63 -12.01 -11.94
C ALA A 6 13.75 -10.77 -11.74
N LEU A 7 13.93 -10.07 -10.63
CA LEU A 7 13.27 -8.82 -10.32
C LEU A 7 14.22 -7.65 -10.62
N PRO A 8 13.68 -6.46 -10.93
CA PRO A 8 14.49 -5.26 -11.06
C PRO A 8 15.28 -4.99 -9.79
N ARG A 9 16.45 -4.37 -9.95
CA ARG A 9 17.41 -4.12 -8.87
C ARG A 9 16.84 -3.15 -7.82
N PHE A 10 16.13 -2.09 -8.25
CA PHE A 10 15.54 -1.06 -7.38
C PHE A 10 16.53 -0.53 -6.32
N ILE A 11 16.32 -0.85 -5.04
CA ILE A 11 17.16 -0.40 -3.90
C ILE A 11 18.32 -1.35 -3.56
N SER A 12 18.38 -2.51 -4.21
CA SER A 12 19.40 -3.54 -4.00
C SER A 12 20.67 -3.20 -4.80
N ASP A 13 21.83 -3.70 -4.39
CA ASP A 13 23.05 -3.68 -5.21
C ASP A 13 23.07 -4.82 -6.25
N HIS A 14 22.13 -5.76 -6.16
CA HIS A 14 21.96 -6.91 -7.06
C HIS A 14 20.50 -7.12 -7.52
N CYS A 15 20.29 -7.76 -8.68
CA CYS A 15 18.96 -8.15 -9.17
C CYS A 15 18.41 -9.37 -8.40
N PRO A 16 17.35 -9.23 -7.58
CA PRO A 16 16.83 -10.34 -6.77
C PRO A 16 16.20 -11.44 -7.64
N LEU A 17 16.36 -12.71 -7.25
CA LEU A 17 15.69 -13.84 -7.91
C LEU A 17 14.57 -14.38 -7.02
N ILE A 18 13.35 -14.53 -7.56
CA ILE A 18 12.19 -15.08 -6.84
C ILE A 18 11.73 -16.41 -7.44
N LEU A 19 11.64 -17.43 -6.60
CA LEU A 19 11.11 -18.75 -6.95
C LEU A 19 9.71 -18.93 -6.32
N ILE A 20 8.68 -19.03 -7.14
CA ILE A 20 7.29 -19.19 -6.68
C ILE A 20 6.91 -20.67 -6.77
N CYS A 21 6.77 -21.33 -5.62
CA CYS A 21 6.39 -22.75 -5.51
C CYS A 21 5.01 -22.91 -4.83
N SER A 22 3.95 -22.95 -5.64
CA SER A 22 2.54 -23.15 -5.24
C SER A 22 1.88 -22.04 -4.41
N ASN A 23 0.62 -21.74 -4.73
CA ASN A 23 -0.18 -20.73 -4.06
C ASN A 23 -1.12 -21.42 -3.06
N LYS A 24 -0.86 -21.31 -1.75
CA LYS A 24 -1.74 -21.87 -0.71
C LYS A 24 -2.75 -20.80 -0.29
N ASN A 25 -4.02 -21.04 -0.57
CA ASN A 25 -5.12 -20.19 -0.11
C ASN A 25 -5.38 -20.48 1.37
N PHE A 26 -4.79 -19.67 2.25
CA PHE A 26 -5.19 -19.60 3.66
C PHE A 26 -6.58 -18.95 3.73
N SER A 27 -7.47 -19.48 4.57
CA SER A 27 -8.86 -19.04 4.77
C SER A 27 -9.05 -17.50 4.86
N PRO A 28 -10.28 -16.98 4.75
CA PRO A 28 -10.52 -15.52 4.72
C PRO A 28 -9.81 -14.79 5.85
N LYS A 29 -8.88 -13.91 5.49
CA LYS A 29 -8.06 -13.19 6.46
C LYS A 29 -8.96 -12.33 7.36
N PRO A 30 -8.86 -12.45 8.71
CA PRO A 30 -9.64 -11.61 9.60
C PRO A 30 -9.26 -10.14 9.41
N PHE A 31 -10.23 -9.25 9.62
CA PHE A 31 -9.95 -7.82 9.63
C PHE A 31 -9.13 -7.48 10.88
N ARG A 32 -7.99 -6.82 10.67
CA ARG A 32 -7.08 -6.37 11.73
C ARG A 32 -6.84 -4.88 11.55
N VAL A 33 -6.75 -4.18 12.67
CA VAL A 33 -6.24 -2.80 12.74
C VAL A 33 -4.76 -2.87 13.06
N PHE A 34 -3.95 -2.07 12.38
CA PHE A 34 -2.51 -2.00 12.60
C PHE A 34 -2.18 -0.65 13.23
N ASN A 35 -1.21 -0.64 14.16
CA ASN A 35 -0.82 0.59 14.86
C ASN A 35 -0.28 1.65 13.88
N SER A 36 0.45 1.23 12.85
CA SER A 36 0.94 2.12 11.79
C SER A 36 -0.16 2.88 11.04
N TRP A 37 -1.42 2.43 11.13
CA TRP A 37 -2.53 3.18 10.56
C TRP A 37 -2.89 4.39 11.42
N MET A 38 -2.67 4.34 12.73
CA MET A 38 -2.96 5.44 13.65
C MET A 38 -2.05 6.65 13.41
N ASP A 39 -0.84 6.40 12.92
CA ASP A 39 0.14 7.45 12.58
C ASP A 39 -0.22 8.19 11.28
N ARG A 40 -1.21 7.69 10.52
CA ARG A 40 -1.66 8.35 9.29
C ARG A 40 -2.55 9.55 9.62
N LYS A 41 -2.23 10.69 9.01
CA LYS A 41 -2.93 11.97 9.21
C LYS A 41 -4.44 11.91 8.98
N ASP A 42 -4.91 10.99 8.14
CA ASP A 42 -6.31 10.84 7.76
C ASP A 42 -7.09 9.80 8.58
N PHE A 43 -6.41 8.98 9.40
CA PHE A 43 -7.03 7.90 10.16
C PHE A 43 -8.11 8.39 11.13
N ASP A 44 -7.78 9.38 11.96
CA ASP A 44 -8.69 9.94 12.96
C ASP A 44 -9.93 10.57 12.31
N LYS A 45 -9.73 11.28 11.18
CA LYS A 45 -10.81 11.88 10.40
C LYS A 45 -11.80 10.83 9.89
N VAL A 46 -11.31 9.68 9.41
CA VAL A 46 -12.14 8.58 8.91
C VAL A 46 -12.98 7.99 10.04
N ILE A 47 -12.38 7.74 11.21
CA ILE A 47 -13.09 7.18 12.37
C ILE A 47 -14.15 8.14 12.90
N ARG A 48 -13.80 9.42 13.10
CA ARG A 48 -14.76 10.43 13.57
C ARG A 48 -15.93 10.58 12.60
N LYS A 49 -15.65 10.62 11.30
CA LYS A 49 -16.68 10.67 10.27
C LYS A 49 -17.61 9.46 10.33
N ALA A 50 -17.06 8.25 10.45
CA ALA A 50 -17.85 7.02 10.56
C ALA A 50 -18.71 6.99 11.84
N CYS A 51 -18.16 7.48 12.95
CA CYS A 51 -18.87 7.60 14.23
C CYS A 51 -20.01 8.62 14.18
N ASN A 52 -19.76 9.81 13.63
CA ASN A 52 -20.71 10.92 13.62
C ASN A 52 -21.84 10.71 12.60
N ASN A 53 -21.56 10.01 11.50
CA ASN A 53 -22.55 9.72 10.47
C ASN A 53 -23.42 8.48 10.80
N PHE A 54 -23.21 7.85 11.95
CA PHE A 54 -23.99 6.69 12.34
C PHE A 54 -25.35 7.09 12.90
N ILE A 55 -26.42 6.60 12.27
CA ILE A 55 -27.79 6.68 12.76
C ILE A 55 -28.29 5.23 12.90
N GLY A 56 -28.54 4.80 14.14
CA GLY A 56 -28.96 3.44 14.46
C GLY A 56 -30.40 3.36 14.93
N VAL A 57 -31.06 2.25 14.64
CA VAL A 57 -32.46 1.97 15.05
C VAL A 57 -32.50 0.68 15.86
N GLY A 58 -33.41 0.63 16.85
CA GLY A 58 -33.61 -0.53 17.74
C GLY A 58 -33.04 -0.33 19.14
N ASP A 59 -32.88 -1.45 19.83
CA ASP A 59 -32.37 -1.50 21.21
C ASP A 59 -30.90 -1.06 21.31
N PRO A 60 -30.43 -0.65 22.51
CA PRO A 60 -29.09 -0.11 22.68
C PRO A 60 -27.96 -1.05 22.23
N ASP A 61 -28.11 -2.36 22.47
CA ASP A 61 -27.17 -3.41 22.08
C ASP A 61 -27.13 -3.60 20.55
N VAL A 62 -28.31 -3.59 19.91
CA VAL A 62 -28.44 -3.66 18.45
C VAL A 62 -27.82 -2.42 17.80
N LYS A 63 -28.08 -1.23 18.34
CA LYS A 63 -27.47 0.03 17.89
C LYS A 63 -25.95 0.00 18.01
N LEU A 64 -25.41 -0.52 19.11
CA LEU A 64 -23.98 -0.64 19.31
C LEU A 64 -23.34 -1.59 18.27
N LEU A 65 -23.96 -2.74 18.03
CA LEU A 65 -23.51 -3.70 17.00
C LEU A 65 -23.54 -3.06 15.60
N GLN A 66 -24.62 -2.38 15.25
CA GLN A 66 -24.74 -1.66 13.97
C GLN A 66 -23.65 -0.58 13.83
N LYS A 67 -23.36 0.15 14.91
CA LYS A 67 -22.30 1.18 14.93
C LYS A 67 -20.94 0.56 14.64
N PHE A 68 -20.58 -0.54 15.30
CA PHE A 68 -19.32 -1.23 15.03
C PHE A 68 -19.23 -1.80 13.61
N LYS A 69 -20.34 -2.35 13.09
CA LYS A 69 -20.40 -2.81 11.70
C LYS A 69 -20.17 -1.66 10.71
N LYS A 70 -20.78 -0.50 10.95
CA LYS A 70 -20.62 0.70 10.13
C LYS A 70 -19.18 1.21 10.14
N ILE A 71 -18.60 1.40 11.33
CA ILE A 71 -17.21 1.83 11.50
C ILE A 71 -16.27 0.86 10.79
N ARG A 72 -16.43 -0.45 10.99
CA ARG A 72 -15.61 -1.48 10.33
C ARG A 72 -15.74 -1.42 8.81
N GLY A 73 -16.94 -1.19 8.28
CA GLY A 73 -17.20 -1.08 6.84
C GLY A 73 -16.50 0.12 6.22
N ASP A 74 -16.69 1.30 6.81
CA ASP A 74 -16.07 2.56 6.34
C ASP A 74 -14.53 2.46 6.43
N PHE A 75 -14.02 1.85 7.49
CA PHE A 75 -12.60 1.61 7.66
C PHE A 75 -12.03 0.64 6.62
N LYS A 76 -12.75 -0.44 6.30
CA LYS A 76 -12.33 -1.39 5.26
C LYS A 76 -12.27 -0.71 3.89
N LYS A 77 -13.22 0.18 3.59
CA LYS A 77 -13.21 0.98 2.36
C LYS A 77 -12.00 1.90 2.30
N TRP A 78 -11.78 2.71 3.34
CA TRP A 78 -10.62 3.59 3.45
C TRP A 78 -9.31 2.82 3.29
N LYS A 79 -9.14 1.70 4.01
CA LYS A 79 -7.96 0.85 3.92
C LYS A 79 -7.68 0.41 2.48
N ASN A 80 -8.71 -0.07 1.77
CA ASN A 80 -8.55 -0.53 0.40
C ASN A 80 -8.16 0.62 -0.53
N GLU A 81 -8.81 1.78 -0.41
CA GLU A 81 -8.49 2.97 -1.21
C GLU A 81 -7.07 3.46 -0.95
N THR A 82 -6.64 3.46 0.31
CA THR A 82 -5.28 3.82 0.72
C THR A 82 -4.26 2.85 0.13
N LEU A 83 -4.49 1.53 0.23
CA LEU A 83 -3.60 0.52 -0.34
C LEU A 83 -3.48 0.63 -1.87
N VAL A 84 -4.59 0.92 -2.56
CA VAL A 84 -4.57 1.12 -4.01
C VAL A 84 -3.72 2.34 -4.37
N LYS A 85 -3.95 3.49 -3.70
CA LYS A 85 -3.19 4.72 -3.95
C LYS A 85 -1.70 4.56 -3.66
N GLU A 86 -1.35 3.87 -2.57
CA GLU A 86 0.04 3.59 -2.22
C GLU A 86 0.69 2.66 -3.23
N GLY A 87 -0.01 1.60 -3.64
CA GLY A 87 0.48 0.69 -4.68
C GLY A 87 0.65 1.38 -6.03
N GLU A 88 -0.24 2.30 -6.40
CA GLU A 88 -0.10 3.14 -7.60
C GLU A 88 1.12 4.05 -7.52
N LYS A 89 1.32 4.74 -6.38
CA LYS A 89 2.51 5.59 -6.16
C LYS A 89 3.79 4.75 -6.24
N GLU A 90 3.82 3.61 -5.55
CA GLU A 90 4.97 2.69 -5.55
C GLU A 90 5.28 2.18 -6.96
N ARG A 91 4.26 1.78 -7.73
CA ARG A 91 4.41 1.33 -9.11
C ARG A 91 4.99 2.43 -9.99
N ASN A 92 4.46 3.65 -9.91
CA ASN A 92 4.94 4.77 -10.70
C ASN A 92 6.41 5.10 -10.39
N LEU A 93 6.79 5.13 -9.10
CA LEU A 93 8.17 5.35 -8.67
C LEU A 93 9.11 4.26 -9.18
N LYS A 94 8.66 2.99 -9.19
CA LYS A 94 9.43 1.86 -9.72
C LYS A 94 9.61 1.95 -11.24
N GLU A 95 8.57 2.29 -11.98
CA GLU A 95 8.64 2.46 -13.45
C GLU A 95 9.55 3.63 -13.84
N GLU A 96 9.55 4.72 -13.06
CA GLU A 96 10.45 5.84 -13.26
C GLU A 96 11.90 5.45 -12.95
N LEU A 97 12.12 4.71 -11.87
CA LEU A 97 13.45 4.22 -11.51
C LEU A 97 14.01 3.26 -12.57
N GLU A 98 13.20 2.34 -13.08
CA GLU A 98 13.59 1.39 -14.14
C GLU A 98 14.03 2.13 -15.42
N LYS A 99 13.28 3.16 -15.85
CA LYS A 99 13.66 4.00 -17.00
C LYS A 99 14.98 4.73 -16.79
N LEU A 100 15.19 5.29 -15.59
CA LEU A 100 16.44 5.99 -15.26
C LEU A 100 17.63 5.02 -15.17
N GLU A 101 17.41 3.76 -14.79
CA GLU A 101 18.43 2.72 -14.84
C GLU A 101 18.76 2.33 -16.29
N GLU A 102 17.77 2.14 -17.16
CA GLU A 102 18.00 1.89 -18.59
C GLU A 102 18.80 3.01 -19.24
N TRP A 103 18.47 4.28 -18.93
CA TRP A 103 19.23 5.42 -19.46
C TRP A 103 20.65 5.48 -18.94
N ALA A 104 20.87 5.17 -17.65
CA ALA A 104 22.20 5.12 -17.05
C ALA A 104 23.11 4.03 -17.66
N GLU A 105 22.53 2.95 -18.19
CA GLU A 105 23.27 1.91 -18.92
C GLU A 105 23.65 2.36 -20.34
N ALA A 106 22.81 3.19 -20.96
CA ALA A 106 23.01 3.66 -22.33
C ALA A 106 23.86 4.95 -22.42
N ARG A 107 23.80 5.83 -21.42
CA ARG A 107 24.47 7.14 -21.37
C ARG A 107 24.67 7.63 -19.94
N GLU A 108 25.48 8.67 -19.79
CA GLU A 108 25.51 9.45 -18.53
C GLU A 108 24.17 10.17 -18.32
N LEU A 109 23.68 10.16 -17.08
CA LEU A 109 22.49 10.87 -16.65
C LEU A 109 22.82 12.36 -16.43
N SER A 110 21.84 13.25 -16.64
CA SER A 110 21.99 14.65 -16.24
C SER A 110 21.88 14.80 -14.71
N GLU A 111 22.36 15.92 -14.17
CA GLU A 111 22.24 16.22 -12.74
C GLU A 111 20.78 16.18 -12.26
N GLU A 112 19.83 16.64 -13.09
CA GLU A 112 18.41 16.56 -12.77
C GLU A 112 17.90 15.12 -12.73
N GLU A 113 18.32 14.26 -13.65
CA GLU A 113 17.92 12.85 -13.70
C GLU A 113 18.51 12.05 -12.53
N GLU A 114 19.75 12.34 -12.15
CA GLU A 114 20.36 11.79 -10.94
C GLU A 114 19.62 12.23 -9.68
N TRP A 115 19.21 13.49 -9.63
CA TRP A 115 18.40 13.99 -8.52
C TRP A 115 17.05 13.28 -8.44
N ILE A 116 16.31 13.16 -9.55
CA ILE A 116 15.03 12.44 -9.61
C ILE A 116 15.22 10.99 -9.14
N LYS A 117 16.24 10.31 -9.66
CA LYS A 117 16.59 8.94 -9.25
C LYS A 117 16.77 8.83 -7.73
N SER A 118 17.47 9.79 -7.14
CA SER A 118 17.72 9.83 -5.69
C SER A 118 16.43 10.04 -4.88
N GLU A 119 15.53 10.89 -5.35
CA GLU A 119 14.24 11.16 -4.70
C GLU A 119 13.31 9.95 -4.79
N CYS A 120 13.23 9.28 -5.96
CA CYS A 120 12.47 8.04 -6.11
C CYS A 120 12.92 6.96 -5.11
N VAL A 121 14.23 6.81 -4.92
CA VAL A 121 14.81 5.86 -3.95
C VAL A 121 14.48 6.24 -2.51
N LYS A 122 14.48 7.53 -2.16
CA LYS A 122 14.10 8.00 -0.81
C LYS A 122 12.63 7.72 -0.51
N GLU A 123 11.74 7.97 -1.46
CA GLU A 123 10.30 7.79 -1.29
C GLU A 123 9.86 6.31 -1.24
N LEU A 124 10.71 5.39 -1.73
CA LEU A 124 10.48 3.94 -1.66
C LEU A 124 11.03 3.29 -0.38
N LYS A 125 11.78 4.01 0.46
CA LYS A 125 12.33 3.53 1.74
C LYS A 125 11.40 3.83 2.91
#